data_AF-A0A2A6BLU8-F1
#
_entry.id   AF-A0A2A6BLU8-F1
#
_cell.length_a   1.000
_cell.length_b   1.000
_cell.length_c   1.000
_cell.angle_alpha   90.00
_cell.angle_beta   90.00
_cell.angle_gamma   90.00
#
_symmetry.space_group_name_H-M   'P 1'
#
loop_
_entity.id
_entity.type
_entity.pdbx_description
1 polymer ?
#
loop_
_entity_poly.entity_id
_entity_poly.type
_entity_poly.pdbx_seq_one_letter_code
_entity_poly.pdbx_strand_id
1 'polypeptide(L)'
;MSGLHLIPALHLSFVVAIVQNSPTGCFYAGESRSVGEFTLQEHFRMKCCSDGSVQELGCLTDQGLIPFQHGGQTIVIGQFRYECFKNGTQFYYQRSVIDTYTVQPEGPTGCYFGGEKYALGQEFLVADRFSYKCSSTGVAVLLGCKTDTDGLIELQLLGGSMVKGPFKYECYKNGTAPHYRRTVITQW
;
A
#
# COMPACT_ATOMS: atom_id res chain seq x y z
N MET A 1 20.84 -46.43 -63.45
CA MET A 1 21.52 -45.12 -63.50
C MET A 1 20.42 -44.07 -63.39
N SER A 2 19.97 -43.78 -62.18
CA SER A 2 20.48 -42.73 -61.28
C SER A 2 19.86 -41.37 -61.61
N GLY A 3 19.03 -40.87 -60.70
CA GLY A 3 18.46 -39.53 -60.77
C GLY A 3 17.37 -39.25 -59.72
N LEU A 4 17.58 -39.63 -58.46
CA LEU A 4 16.77 -39.12 -57.35
C LEU A 4 17.19 -37.66 -57.11
N HIS A 5 16.38 -36.69 -57.53
CA HIS A 5 16.54 -35.31 -57.14
C HIS A 5 15.94 -35.10 -55.74
N LEU A 6 16.80 -34.99 -54.75
CA LEU A 6 16.48 -34.50 -53.40
C LEU A 6 16.03 -33.04 -53.50
N ILE A 7 14.77 -32.76 -53.17
CA ILE A 7 14.28 -31.41 -52.90
C ILE A 7 14.74 -31.06 -51.48
N PRO A 8 15.49 -29.97 -51.25
CA PRO A 8 15.87 -29.59 -49.90
C PRO A 8 14.62 -29.14 -49.13
N ALA A 9 14.37 -29.79 -47.99
CA ALA A 9 13.38 -29.36 -47.02
C ALA A 9 13.77 -27.96 -46.53
N LEU A 10 13.05 -26.93 -46.99
CA LEU A 10 13.09 -25.63 -46.34
C LEU A 10 12.50 -25.82 -44.93
N HIS A 11 13.38 -25.85 -43.95
CA HIS A 11 13.05 -25.62 -42.55
C HIS A 11 12.49 -24.20 -42.45
N LEU A 12 11.19 -24.03 -42.63
CA LEU A 12 10.51 -22.83 -42.14
C LEU A 12 10.58 -22.92 -40.61
N SER A 13 11.62 -22.31 -40.05
CA SER A 13 11.59 -21.85 -38.68
C SER A 13 10.44 -20.84 -38.60
N PHE A 14 9.25 -21.32 -38.25
CA PHE A 14 8.17 -20.46 -37.78
C PHE A 14 8.67 -19.84 -36.49
N VAL A 15 9.30 -18.67 -36.61
CA VAL A 15 9.37 -17.74 -35.49
C VAL A 15 7.91 -17.38 -35.25
N VAL A 16 7.31 -18.03 -34.24
CA VAL A 16 6.10 -17.50 -33.61
C VAL A 16 6.54 -16.17 -33.03
N ALA A 17 6.36 -15.10 -33.82
CA ALA A 17 6.34 -13.76 -33.28
C ALA A 17 5.13 -13.75 -32.35
N ILE A 18 5.38 -14.00 -31.07
CA ILE A 18 4.48 -13.58 -30.01
C ILE A 18 4.37 -12.08 -30.22
N VAL A 19 3.30 -11.64 -30.90
CA VAL A 19 2.87 -10.25 -30.85
C VAL A 19 2.54 -10.05 -29.38
N GLN A 20 3.54 -9.64 -28.61
CA GLN A 20 3.29 -9.02 -27.32
C GLN A 20 2.51 -7.77 -27.69
N ASN A 21 1.19 -7.87 -27.61
CA ASN A 21 0.29 -6.74 -27.65
C ASN A 21 0.65 -5.91 -26.42
N SER A 22 1.73 -5.13 -26.52
CA SER A 22 2.09 -4.16 -25.50
C SER A 22 0.89 -3.22 -25.46
N PRO A 23 0.14 -3.16 -24.35
CA PRO A 23 -1.04 -2.32 -24.32
C PRO A 23 -0.56 -0.88 -24.59
N THR A 24 -0.92 -0.36 -25.76
CA THR A 24 -0.72 1.05 -26.14
C THR A 24 -1.59 1.97 -25.31
N GLY A 25 -2.44 1.40 -24.46
CA GLY A 25 -3.39 2.10 -23.64
C GLY A 25 -4.22 1.18 -22.77
N CYS A 26 -5.18 1.78 -22.06
CA CYS A 26 -6.13 1.11 -21.19
C CYS A 26 -7.54 1.41 -21.70
N PHE A 27 -8.45 0.47 -21.51
CA PHE A 27 -9.86 0.70 -21.80
C PHE A 27 -10.62 0.96 -20.49
N TYR A 28 -11.22 2.14 -20.36
CA TYR A 28 -11.95 2.55 -19.16
C TYR A 28 -13.17 3.37 -19.53
N ALA A 29 -14.31 3.08 -18.86
CA ALA A 29 -15.59 3.77 -19.08
C ALA A 29 -16.04 3.83 -20.56
N GLY A 30 -15.69 2.81 -21.36
CA GLY A 30 -16.07 2.73 -22.78
C GLY A 30 -15.09 3.42 -23.75
N GLU A 31 -13.97 3.98 -23.27
CA GLU A 31 -13.01 4.71 -24.09
C GLU A 31 -11.57 4.15 -23.96
N SER A 32 -10.81 4.23 -25.05
CA SER A 32 -9.38 3.88 -25.07
C SER A 32 -8.54 5.09 -24.63
N ARG A 33 -7.59 4.86 -23.73
CA ARG A 33 -6.75 5.89 -23.09
C ARG A 33 -5.29 5.59 -23.27
N SER A 34 -4.46 6.59 -23.48
CA SER A 34 -3.01 6.39 -23.63
C SER A 34 -2.35 6.05 -22.30
N VAL A 35 -1.27 5.27 -22.34
CA VAL A 35 -0.48 4.99 -21.13
C VAL A 35 -0.02 6.30 -20.47
N GLY A 36 -0.22 6.41 -19.17
CA GLY A 36 0.10 7.59 -18.38
C GLY A 36 -0.98 8.68 -18.39
N GLU A 37 -2.00 8.57 -19.24
CA GLU A 37 -3.13 9.49 -19.26
C GLU A 37 -3.91 9.41 -17.94
N PHE A 38 -4.26 10.59 -17.42
CA PHE A 38 -5.14 10.72 -16.27
C PHE A 38 -6.55 10.99 -16.75
N THR A 39 -7.52 10.28 -16.19
CA THR A 39 -8.94 10.51 -16.43
C THR A 39 -9.60 10.97 -15.15
N LEU A 40 -10.47 11.96 -15.26
CA LEU A 40 -11.34 12.40 -14.17
C LEU A 40 -12.78 12.12 -14.58
N GLN A 41 -13.45 11.25 -13.83
CA GLN A 41 -14.87 10.99 -13.98
C GLN A 41 -15.58 11.49 -12.73
N GLU A 42 -16.37 12.55 -12.88
CA GLU A 42 -16.92 13.32 -11.75
C GLU A 42 -15.80 13.74 -10.78
N HIS A 43 -15.72 13.11 -9.61
CA HIS A 43 -14.69 13.33 -8.63
C HIS A 43 -13.55 12.31 -8.70
N PHE A 44 -13.67 11.21 -9.44
CA PHE A 44 -12.73 10.09 -9.35
C PHE A 44 -11.61 10.22 -10.38
N ARG A 45 -10.37 10.19 -9.89
CA ARG A 45 -9.16 10.37 -10.70
C ARG A 45 -8.43 9.04 -10.90
N MET A 46 -8.30 8.63 -12.15
CA MET A 46 -7.72 7.36 -12.59
C MET A 46 -6.47 7.63 -13.43
N LYS A 47 -5.60 6.63 -13.56
CA LYS A 47 -4.45 6.66 -14.46
C LYS A 47 -4.36 5.36 -15.25
N CYS A 48 -4.12 5.48 -16.55
CA CYS A 48 -3.80 4.32 -17.37
C CYS A 48 -2.35 3.87 -17.13
N CYS A 49 -2.16 2.61 -16.74
CA CYS A 49 -0.86 1.99 -16.52
C CYS A 49 -0.31 1.34 -17.79
N SER A 50 1.02 1.15 -17.83
CA SER A 50 1.72 0.55 -18.97
C SER A 50 1.45 -0.94 -19.18
N ASP A 51 0.81 -1.59 -18.21
CA ASP A 51 0.34 -2.98 -18.31
C ASP A 51 -1.11 -3.09 -18.83
N GLY A 52 -1.70 -1.96 -19.26
CA GLY A 52 -3.07 -1.88 -19.76
C GLY A 52 -4.13 -1.84 -18.65
N SER A 53 -3.72 -1.86 -17.38
CA SER A 53 -4.62 -1.73 -16.24
C SER A 53 -4.93 -0.26 -15.91
N VAL A 54 -6.03 -0.04 -15.20
CA VAL A 54 -6.41 1.29 -14.71
C VAL A 54 -6.08 1.38 -13.23
N GLN A 55 -5.17 2.28 -12.88
CA GLN A 55 -4.88 2.61 -11.50
C GLN A 55 -5.91 3.60 -10.98
N GLU A 56 -6.59 3.21 -9.92
CA GLU A 56 -7.56 4.03 -9.22
C GLU A 56 -6.87 4.90 -8.17
N LEU A 57 -6.78 6.21 -8.39
CA LEU A 57 -5.96 7.07 -7.54
C LEU A 57 -6.73 7.67 -6.36
N GLY A 58 -8.00 8.07 -6.56
CA GLY A 58 -8.81 8.67 -5.50
C GLY A 58 -9.81 9.71 -5.98
N CYS A 59 -10.27 10.59 -5.09
CA CYS A 59 -11.20 11.68 -5.37
C CYS A 59 -10.47 13.02 -5.48
N LEU A 60 -10.62 13.72 -6.59
CA LEU A 60 -10.14 15.08 -6.79
C LEU A 60 -11.11 16.08 -6.14
N THR A 61 -10.54 16.90 -5.26
CA THR A 61 -11.23 17.97 -4.53
C THR A 61 -10.61 19.32 -4.84
N ASP A 62 -11.22 20.40 -4.35
CA ASP A 62 -10.64 21.74 -4.35
C ASP A 62 -9.33 21.83 -3.54
N GLN A 63 -9.09 20.86 -2.65
CA GLN A 63 -7.88 20.76 -1.81
C GLN A 63 -6.83 19.79 -2.39
N GLY A 64 -7.10 19.20 -3.57
CA GLY A 64 -6.23 18.23 -4.22
C GLY A 64 -6.79 16.81 -4.22
N LEU A 65 -5.92 15.83 -4.47
CA LEU A 65 -6.30 14.43 -4.61
C LEU A 65 -6.35 13.73 -3.25
N ILE A 66 -7.52 13.23 -2.88
CA ILE A 66 -7.74 12.36 -1.73
C ILE A 66 -7.68 10.91 -2.20
N PRO A 67 -6.70 10.09 -1.78
CA PRO A 67 -6.65 8.70 -2.20
C PRO A 67 -7.84 7.89 -1.70
N PHE A 68 -8.26 6.86 -2.44
CA PHE A 68 -9.33 5.98 -1.98
C PHE A 68 -8.95 5.32 -0.66
N GLN A 69 -9.79 5.50 0.34
CA GLN A 69 -9.59 4.88 1.64
C GLN A 69 -10.31 3.54 1.69
N HIS A 70 -9.62 2.51 2.20
CA HIS A 70 -10.27 1.23 2.47
C HIS A 70 -11.18 1.37 3.70
N GLY A 71 -12.45 0.99 3.55
CA GLY A 71 -13.42 0.93 4.65
C GLY A 71 -14.15 2.25 4.97
N GLY A 72 -14.22 3.20 4.03
CA GLY A 72 -15.07 4.40 4.19
C GLY A 72 -14.52 5.43 5.17
N GLN A 73 -13.20 5.53 5.31
CA GLN A 73 -12.58 6.53 6.18
C GLN A 73 -12.91 7.95 5.70
N THR A 74 -13.08 8.84 6.67
CA THR A 74 -13.38 10.24 6.42
C THR A 74 -12.14 11.11 6.61
N ILE A 75 -11.89 12.02 5.67
CA ILE A 75 -10.80 13.00 5.75
C ILE A 75 -11.39 14.38 6.02
N VAL A 76 -10.83 15.08 7.00
CA VAL A 76 -11.20 16.47 7.28
C VAL A 76 -10.10 17.40 6.78
N ILE A 77 -10.45 18.33 5.90
CA ILE A 77 -9.55 19.37 5.40
C ILE A 77 -10.24 20.72 5.60
N GLY A 78 -9.72 21.51 6.53
CA GLY A 78 -10.34 22.77 6.95
C GLY A 78 -11.74 22.54 7.55
N GLN A 79 -12.74 23.24 7.02
CA GLN A 79 -14.15 23.11 7.43
C GLN A 79 -14.91 22.01 6.68
N PHE A 80 -14.24 21.21 5.86
CA PHE A 80 -14.89 20.22 5.01
C PHE A 80 -14.50 18.81 5.43
N ARG A 81 -15.52 17.97 5.49
CA ARG A 81 -15.43 16.54 5.66
C ARG A 81 -15.58 15.89 4.28
N TYR A 82 -14.66 14.99 3.93
CA TYR A 82 -14.63 14.25 2.68
C TYR A 82 -14.70 12.76 2.95
N GLU A 83 -15.58 12.08 2.25
CA GLU A 83 -15.63 10.62 2.19
C GLU A 83 -15.27 10.23 0.76
N CYS A 84 -14.22 9.42 0.62
CA CYS A 84 -13.73 8.96 -0.68
C CYS A 84 -13.31 7.50 -0.55
N PHE A 85 -14.15 6.60 -1.05
CA PHE A 85 -13.89 5.17 -0.95
C PHE A 85 -14.48 4.41 -2.13
N LYS A 86 -14.01 3.17 -2.28
CA LYS A 86 -14.50 2.21 -3.26
C LYS A 86 -15.06 0.99 -2.55
N ASN A 87 -16.23 0.53 -2.97
CA ASN A 87 -16.84 -0.71 -2.51
C ASN A 87 -17.18 -1.58 -3.72
N GLY A 88 -16.45 -2.68 -3.91
CA GLY A 88 -16.58 -3.53 -5.10
C GLY A 88 -16.23 -2.75 -6.37
N THR A 89 -17.19 -2.53 -7.26
CA THR A 89 -17.02 -1.75 -8.51
C THR A 89 -17.56 -0.31 -8.39
N GLN A 90 -18.11 0.06 -7.23
CA GLN A 90 -18.76 1.36 -7.03
C GLN A 90 -17.82 2.32 -6.31
N PHE A 91 -17.84 3.58 -6.75
CA PHE A 91 -17.09 4.67 -6.18
C PHE A 91 -18.02 5.61 -5.43
N TYR A 92 -17.58 6.05 -4.25
CA TYR A 92 -18.35 6.92 -3.37
C TYR A 92 -17.55 8.18 -3.09
N TYR A 93 -18.21 9.32 -3.28
CA TYR A 93 -17.70 10.63 -2.93
C TYR A 93 -18.78 11.44 -2.22
N GLN A 94 -18.45 11.98 -1.05
CA GLN A 94 -19.30 12.94 -0.35
C GLN A 94 -18.45 14.04 0.26
N ARG A 95 -18.95 15.28 0.15
CA ARG A 95 -18.39 16.46 0.81
C ARG A 95 -19.46 17.09 1.68
N SER A 96 -19.15 17.33 2.95
CA SER A 96 -20.03 18.09 3.86
C SER A 96 -19.27 19.19 4.57
N VAL A 97 -19.98 20.28 4.89
CA VAL A 97 -19.47 21.32 5.78
C VAL A 97 -19.52 20.78 7.20
N ILE A 98 -18.49 21.07 7.98
CA ILE A 98 -18.48 20.80 9.42
C ILE A 98 -19.22 21.97 10.07
N ASP A 99 -20.51 21.79 10.35
CA ASP A 99 -21.31 22.81 11.04
C ASP A 99 -20.74 23.06 12.44
N THR A 100 -20.33 24.30 12.69
CA THR A 100 -19.63 24.75 13.90
C THR A 100 -20.54 24.92 15.13
N TYR A 101 -21.60 24.12 15.25
CA TYR A 101 -22.42 24.09 16.47
C TYR A 101 -22.49 22.66 17.02
N THR A 102 -21.74 22.44 18.11
CA THR A 102 -21.67 21.22 18.95
C THR A 102 -20.98 19.99 18.36
N VAL A 103 -19.69 20.09 18.04
CA VAL A 103 -18.80 18.92 18.05
C VAL A 103 -17.52 19.34 18.77
N GLN A 104 -17.34 18.93 20.03
CA GLN A 104 -15.97 18.67 20.51
C GLN A 104 -15.34 17.78 19.43
N PRO A 105 -14.14 18.09 18.89
CA PRO A 105 -13.57 17.28 17.83
C PRO A 105 -13.60 15.84 18.33
N GLU A 106 -14.46 15.00 17.76
CA GLU A 106 -14.47 13.58 18.09
C GLU A 106 -13.15 13.06 17.54
N GLY A 107 -12.14 13.12 18.40
CA GLY A 107 -10.83 12.58 18.13
C GLY A 107 -10.98 11.12 17.74
N PRO A 108 -9.96 10.56 17.08
CA PRO A 108 -10.00 9.17 16.67
C PRO A 108 -10.36 8.29 17.86
N THR A 109 -11.39 7.44 17.75
CA THR A 109 -11.76 6.52 18.83
C THR A 109 -10.80 5.32 18.94
N GLY A 110 -9.81 5.28 18.06
CA GLY A 110 -8.84 4.21 17.91
C GLY A 110 -8.06 4.35 16.60
N CYS A 111 -7.23 3.37 16.30
CA CYS A 111 -6.47 3.26 15.06
C CYS A 111 -6.76 1.91 14.41
N TYR A 112 -6.61 1.85 13.09
CA TYR A 112 -6.76 0.62 12.31
C TYR A 112 -5.39 0.11 11.87
N PHE A 113 -5.13 -1.18 12.08
CA PHE A 113 -3.91 -1.83 11.61
C PHE A 113 -4.24 -3.25 11.17
N GLY A 114 -3.83 -3.63 9.96
CA GLY A 114 -4.08 -4.98 9.43
C GLY A 114 -5.56 -5.37 9.30
N GLY A 115 -6.47 -4.39 9.24
CA GLY A 115 -7.92 -4.62 9.20
C GLY A 115 -8.60 -4.69 10.58
N GLU A 116 -7.84 -4.63 11.68
CA GLU A 116 -8.38 -4.62 13.05
C GLU A 116 -8.38 -3.21 13.64
N LYS A 117 -9.30 -2.95 14.58
CA LYS A 117 -9.40 -1.70 15.33
C LYS A 117 -8.79 -1.86 16.72
N TYR A 118 -7.93 -0.91 17.10
CA TYR A 118 -7.31 -0.84 18.42
C TYR A 118 -7.71 0.46 19.13
N ALA A 119 -7.91 0.41 20.45
CA ALA A 119 -8.25 1.57 21.25
C ALA A 119 -7.07 2.54 21.35
N LEU A 120 -7.33 3.84 21.54
CA LEU A 120 -6.27 4.81 21.77
C LEU A 120 -5.38 4.41 22.95
N GLY A 121 -4.07 4.53 22.79
CA GLY A 121 -3.07 4.13 23.77
C GLY A 121 -2.84 2.62 23.88
N GLN A 122 -3.68 1.79 23.24
CA GLN A 122 -3.52 0.34 23.24
C GLN A 122 -2.22 -0.05 22.54
N GLU A 123 -1.48 -0.96 23.18
CA GLU A 123 -0.32 -1.61 22.59
C GLU A 123 -0.70 -3.01 22.11
N PHE A 124 -0.18 -3.40 20.94
CA PHE A 124 -0.51 -4.67 20.29
C PHE A 124 0.69 -5.20 19.52
N LEU A 125 0.72 -6.53 19.34
CA LEU A 125 1.78 -7.22 18.60
C LEU A 125 1.30 -7.61 17.20
N VAL A 126 2.18 -7.41 16.24
CA VAL A 126 2.00 -7.85 14.86
C VAL A 126 3.03 -8.93 14.57
N ALA A 127 2.57 -10.05 14.02
CA ALA A 127 3.39 -11.23 13.74
C ALA A 127 4.21 -11.72 14.96
N ASP A 128 3.62 -11.59 16.16
CA ASP A 128 4.22 -11.93 17.46
C ASP A 128 5.58 -11.27 17.75
N ARG A 129 5.92 -10.22 17.00
CA ARG A 129 7.28 -9.68 16.98
C ARG A 129 7.33 -8.16 17.03
N PHE A 130 6.43 -7.46 16.35
CA PHE A 130 6.50 -6.01 16.25
C PHE A 130 5.48 -5.38 17.18
N SER A 131 5.96 -4.60 18.14
CA SER A 131 5.10 -3.88 19.08
C SER A 131 4.68 -2.56 18.49
N TYR A 132 3.38 -2.33 18.43
CA TYR A 132 2.76 -1.09 17.98
C TYR A 132 1.96 -0.46 19.11
N LYS A 133 1.80 0.86 19.06
CA LYS A 133 0.92 1.62 19.92
C LYS A 133 -0.03 2.46 19.09
N CYS A 134 -1.29 2.42 19.46
CA CYS A 134 -2.28 3.31 18.94
C CYS A 134 -2.08 4.72 19.48
N SER A 135 -1.61 5.66 18.65
CA SER A 135 -1.41 7.05 19.08
C SER A 135 -2.74 7.74 19.37
N SER A 136 -2.71 8.81 20.17
CA SER A 136 -3.85 9.71 20.38
C SER A 136 -4.34 10.39 19.10
N THR A 137 -3.55 10.34 18.03
CA THR A 137 -3.90 10.84 16.69
C THR A 137 -4.50 9.77 15.78
N GLY A 138 -4.77 8.56 16.30
CA GLY A 138 -5.41 7.48 15.54
C GLY A 138 -4.46 6.75 14.58
N VAL A 139 -3.15 6.86 14.80
CA VAL A 139 -2.12 6.23 13.97
C VAL A 139 -1.45 5.10 14.76
N ALA A 140 -1.31 3.93 14.14
CA ALA A 140 -0.52 2.84 14.71
C ALA A 140 0.98 3.15 14.56
N VAL A 141 1.65 3.42 15.68
CA VAL A 141 3.07 3.76 15.73
C VAL A 141 3.86 2.54 16.16
N LEU A 142 4.81 2.11 15.34
CA LEU A 142 5.75 1.05 15.70
C LEU A 142 6.64 1.51 16.87
N LEU A 143 6.53 0.82 18.01
CA LEU A 143 7.34 1.06 19.20
C LEU A 143 8.65 0.28 19.20
N GLY A 144 8.69 -0.91 18.62
CA GLY A 144 9.83 -1.80 18.81
C GLY A 144 9.62 -3.23 18.32
N CYS A 145 10.62 -4.08 18.59
CA CYS A 145 10.54 -5.53 18.34
C CYS A 145 10.71 -6.30 19.64
N LYS A 146 9.87 -7.32 19.84
CA LYS A 146 10.04 -8.34 20.85
C LYS A 146 11.17 -9.28 20.44
N THR A 147 12.07 -9.58 21.36
CA THR A 147 13.09 -10.62 21.19
C THR A 147 12.54 -11.97 21.63
N ASP A 148 13.20 -13.03 21.17
CA ASP A 148 12.84 -14.41 21.52
C ASP A 148 13.03 -14.74 23.02
N THR A 149 13.54 -13.79 23.81
CA THR A 149 13.76 -13.90 25.26
C THR A 149 12.90 -12.94 26.07
N ASP A 150 11.75 -12.55 25.50
CA ASP A 150 10.78 -11.59 26.03
C ASP A 150 11.30 -10.16 26.29
N GLY A 151 12.53 -9.83 25.90
CA GLY A 151 13.02 -8.45 25.94
C GLY A 151 12.42 -7.62 24.80
N LEU A 152 12.02 -6.37 25.06
CA LEU A 152 11.55 -5.42 24.05
C LEU A 152 12.71 -4.51 23.62
N ILE A 153 12.95 -4.41 22.31
CA ILE A 153 13.87 -3.44 21.72
C ILE A 153 13.03 -2.25 21.25
N GLU A 154 13.06 -1.17 22.00
CA GLU A 154 12.40 0.08 21.60
C GLU A 154 13.12 0.73 20.42
N LEU A 155 12.33 1.25 19.47
CA LEU A 155 12.75 1.80 18.18
C LEU A 155 12.89 3.32 18.21
N GLN A 156 12.81 3.97 19.38
CA GLN A 156 12.59 5.41 19.53
C GLN A 156 13.51 6.31 18.68
N LEU A 157 14.71 5.86 18.25
CA LEU A 157 15.69 6.71 17.57
C LEU A 157 16.52 5.97 16.47
N LEU A 158 15.91 5.64 15.31
CA LEU A 158 16.63 5.14 14.10
C LEU A 158 17.11 3.68 14.12
N GLY A 159 16.43 2.82 14.88
CA GLY A 159 16.81 1.42 15.03
C GLY A 159 17.40 1.15 16.41
N GLY A 160 16.97 0.07 17.03
CA GLY A 160 17.48 -0.38 18.32
C GLY A 160 18.29 -1.66 18.16
N SER A 161 19.33 -1.82 18.96
CA SER A 161 20.02 -3.11 19.09
C SER A 161 20.22 -3.46 20.56
N MET A 162 20.12 -4.75 20.86
CA MET A 162 20.32 -5.30 22.20
C MET A 162 21.20 -6.53 22.09
N VAL A 163 22.13 -6.70 23.04
CA VAL A 163 22.89 -7.94 23.20
C VAL A 163 22.39 -8.67 24.42
N LYS A 164 22.03 -9.94 24.29
CA LYS A 164 21.63 -10.79 25.40
C LYS A 164 22.13 -12.22 25.18
N GLY A 165 23.05 -12.66 26.03
CA GLY A 165 23.76 -13.92 25.86
C GLY A 165 24.63 -13.91 24.59
N PRO A 166 24.67 -15.00 23.81
CA PRO A 166 25.48 -15.09 22.59
C PRO A 166 24.82 -14.43 21.38
N PHE A 167 23.75 -13.64 21.57
CA PHE A 167 22.96 -13.08 20.49
C PHE A 167 22.96 -11.56 20.53
N LYS A 168 23.18 -10.96 19.35
CA LYS A 168 22.84 -9.57 19.05
C LYS A 168 21.48 -9.55 18.35
N TYR A 169 20.59 -8.71 18.83
CA TYR A 169 19.26 -8.47 18.29
C TYR A 169 19.21 -7.05 17.74
N GLU A 170 18.58 -6.88 16.59
CA GLU A 170 18.45 -5.59 15.92
C GLU A 170 17.00 -5.45 15.44
N CYS A 171 16.46 -4.25 15.66
CA CYS A 171 15.13 -3.86 15.22
C CYS A 171 15.28 -2.54 14.46
N TYR A 172 14.88 -2.50 13.19
CA TYR A 172 15.08 -1.33 12.34
C TYR A 172 13.96 -1.22 11.30
N LYS A 173 13.86 -0.07 10.62
CA LYS A 173 12.94 0.13 9.50
C LYS A 173 13.74 0.17 8.20
N ASN A 174 13.22 -0.46 7.15
CA ASN A 174 13.70 -0.28 5.78
C ASN A 174 12.53 0.24 4.96
N GLY A 175 12.53 1.55 4.66
CA GLY A 175 11.33 2.23 4.18
C GLY A 175 10.20 2.20 5.22
N THR A 176 9.03 1.68 4.84
CA THR A 176 7.86 1.55 5.72
C THR A 176 7.80 0.23 6.48
N ALA A 177 8.59 -0.77 6.08
CA ALA A 177 8.54 -2.11 6.65
C ALA A 177 9.46 -2.23 7.88
N PRO A 178 8.96 -2.80 9.00
CA PRO A 178 9.81 -3.15 10.14
C PRO A 178 10.62 -4.42 9.86
N HIS A 179 11.84 -4.45 10.36
CA HIS A 179 12.74 -5.59 10.26
C HIS A 179 13.30 -5.96 11.63
N TYR A 180 13.48 -7.25 11.82
CA TYR A 180 14.14 -7.84 12.97
C TYR A 180 15.28 -8.73 12.47
N ARG A 181 16.46 -8.58 13.08
CA ARG A 181 17.62 -9.41 12.79
C ARG A 181 18.21 -9.94 14.09
N ARG A 182 18.55 -11.23 14.10
CA ARG A 182 19.27 -11.89 15.19
C ARG A 182 20.57 -12.46 14.63
N THR A 183 21.67 -12.17 15.31
CA THR A 183 23.02 -12.59 14.90
C THR A 183 23.72 -13.25 16.08
N VAL A 184 24.42 -14.35 15.83
CA VAL A 184 25.28 -14.98 16.83
C VAL A 184 26.58 -14.19 16.96
N ILE A 185 26.94 -13.80 18.17
CA ILE A 185 28.23 -13.17 18.45
C ILE A 185 29.26 -14.29 18.58
N THR A 186 30.04 -14.52 17.54
CA THR A 186 31.23 -15.38 17.62
C THR A 186 32.33 -14.60 18.34
N GLN A 187 32.68 -15.03 19.55
CA GLN A 187 33.92 -14.59 20.21
C GLN A 187 35.08 -15.25 19.48
N TRP A 188 35.99 -14.44 18.94
CA TRP A 188 37.31 -14.87 18.46
C TRP A 188 38.34 -14.53 19.52
#